data_AF-X1S1X2-F1
#
_entry.id   AF-X1S1X2-F1
#
_cell.length_a   1.000
_cell.length_b   1.000
_cell.length_c   1.000
_cell.angle_alpha   90.00
_cell.angle_beta   90.00
_cell.angle_gamma   90.00
#
_symmetry.space_group_name_H-M   'P 1'
#
loop_
_entity.id
_entity.type
_entity.pdbx_description
1 polymer ?
#
loop_
_entity_poly.entity_id
_entity_poly.type
_entity_poly.pdbx_seq_one_letter_code
_entity_poly.pdbx_strand_id
1 'polypeptide(L)' 'MAVFTTRSLRYARLSQRRERPLSTEEAEQRDYAEIENVEKAGPIAIADYTIPNDGPEEDLLLAVDRLLSTLRVC' A
#
# COMPACT_ATOMS: atom_id res chain seq x y z
N MET A 1 2.31 4.91 -10.18
CA MET A 1 1.71 3.66 -9.66
C MET A 1 1.40 3.82 -8.19
N ALA A 2 0.27 3.30 -7.71
CA ALA A 2 -0.09 3.22 -6.30
C ALA A 2 -0.33 1.76 -5.89
N VAL A 3 0.15 1.37 -4.71
CA VAL A 3 -0.08 0.05 -4.12
C VAL A 3 -0.74 0.25 -2.77
N PHE A 4 -1.86 -0.41 -2.53
CA PHE A 4 -2.63 -0.22 -1.30
C PHE A 4 -3.38 -1.49 -0.91
N THR A 5 -3.84 -1.54 0.34
CA THR A 5 -4.68 -2.61 0.88
C THR A 5 -5.79 -1.98 1.70
N THR A 6 -6.87 -2.73 1.95
CA THR A 6 -7.95 -2.29 2.81
C THR A 6 -7.45 -1.81 4.18
N ARG A 7 -8.15 -0.84 4.78
CA ARG A 7 -7.79 -0.27 6.10
C ARG A 7 -7.68 -1.35 7.17
N SER A 8 -8.66 -2.26 7.23
CA SER A 8 -8.69 -3.36 8.20
C SER A 8 -7.47 -4.27 8.07
N LEU A 9 -7.13 -4.70 6.84
CA LEU A 9 -5.98 -5.57 6.62
C LEU A 9 -4.65 -4.84 6.88
N ARG A 10 -4.55 -3.56 6.49
CA ARG A 10 -3.39 -2.73 6.79
C ARG A 10 -3.15 -2.65 8.30
N TYR A 11 -4.19 -2.41 9.08
CA TYR A 11 -4.06 -2.27 10.54
C TYR A 11 -3.72 -3.60 11.21
N ALA A 12 -4.35 -4.70 10.78
CA ALA A 12 -3.99 -6.04 11.23
C ALA A 12 -2.52 -6.38 10.94
N ARG A 13 -2.01 -6.05 9.75
CA ARG A 13 -0.61 -6.27 9.38
C ARG A 13 0.34 -5.36 10.17
N LEU A 14 -0.02 -4.09 10.40
CA LEU A 14 0.78 -3.13 11.15
C LEU A 14 0.94 -3.52 12.61
N SER A 15 -0.11 -4.04 13.25
CA SER A 15 -0.07 -4.45 14.65
C SER A 15 0.72 -5.75 14.88
N GLN A 16 0.79 -6.62 13.86
CA GLN A 16 1.53 -7.89 13.90
C GLN A 16 3.01 -7.76 13.51
N ARG A 17 3.52 -6.56 13.21
CA ARG A 17 4.92 -6.38 12.82
C ARG A 17 5.85 -6.75 13.96
N ARG A 18 6.88 -7.54 13.64
CA ARG A 18 7.93 -7.91 14.60
C ARG A 18 8.72 -6.69 15.10
N GLU A 19 8.90 -5.69 14.24
CA GLU A 19 9.60 -4.45 14.57
C GLU A 19 8.68 -3.24 14.40
N ARG A 20 8.60 -2.41 15.46
CA ARG A 20 7.74 -1.23 15.55
C ARG A 20 6.27 -1.52 15.14
N PRO A 21 5.58 -2.45 15.83
CA PRO A 21 4.15 -2.61 15.65
C PRO A 21 3.44 -1.30 15.98
N LEU A 22 2.29 -1.08 15.36
CA LEU A 22 1.43 0.08 15.65
C LEU A 22 0.12 -0.40 16.27
N SER A 23 -0.39 0.34 17.26
CA SER A 23 -1.78 0.21 17.67
C SER A 23 -2.72 0.69 16.55
N THR A 24 -4.01 0.43 16.70
CA THR A 24 -5.04 0.93 15.79
C THR A 24 -5.02 2.45 15.72
N GLU A 25 -4.90 3.11 16.87
CA GLU A 25 -4.85 4.56 17.01
C GLU A 25 -3.59 5.14 16.37
N GLU A 26 -2.43 4.53 16.59
CA GLU A 26 -1.17 4.94 15.94
C GLU A 26 -1.22 4.77 14.42
N ALA A 27 -1.83 3.68 13.93
CA ALA A 27 -2.02 3.44 12.50
C ALA A 27 -2.98 4.46 11.87
N GLU A 28 -4.04 4.85 12.58
CA GLU A 28 -4.97 5.90 12.15
C GLU A 28 -4.30 7.28 12.13
N GLN A 29 -3.60 7.67 13.19
CA GLN A 29 -2.84 8.92 13.22
C GLN A 29 -1.82 8.98 12.10
N ARG A 30 -1.15 7.86 11.82
CA ARG A 30 -0.25 7.74 10.70
C ARG A 30 -0.97 7.95 9.37
N ASP A 31 -2.14 7.36 9.15
CA ASP A 31 -2.89 7.55 7.91
C ASP A 31 -3.18 9.04 7.64
N TYR A 32 -3.60 9.79 8.66
CA TYR A 32 -3.78 11.24 8.55
C TYR A 32 -2.47 11.96 8.21
N ALA A 33 -1.39 11.67 8.94
CA ALA A 33 -0.09 12.28 8.68
C ALA A 33 0.45 11.98 7.26
N GLU A 34 0.20 10.78 6.75
CA GLU A 34 0.63 10.38 5.40
C GLU A 34 -0.15 11.13 4.30
N ILE A 35 -1.42 11.45 4.56
CA ILE A 35 -2.27 12.24 3.66
C ILE A 35 -1.90 13.72 3.72
N GLU A 36 -1.77 14.28 4.93
CA GLU A 36 -1.70 15.73 5.15
C GLU A 36 -0.27 16.27 5.21
N ASN A 37 0.65 15.52 5.84
CA ASN A 37 2.02 16.00 6.08
C ASN A 37 3.03 15.44 5.07
N VAL A 38 2.77 14.24 4.53
CA VAL A 38 3.58 13.60 3.49
C VAL A 38 2.95 13.75 2.10
N GLU A 39 1.75 14.32 2.04
CA GLU A 39 1.04 14.66 0.79
C GLU A 39 0.83 13.47 -0.16
N LYS A 40 0.68 12.25 0.37
CA LYS A 40 0.55 11.04 -0.47
C LYS A 40 -0.73 10.98 -1.29
N ALA A 41 -1.77 11.71 -0.89
CA ALA A 41 -3.08 11.68 -1.56
C ALA A 41 -2.98 12.11 -3.04
N GLY A 42 -2.17 13.12 -3.35
CA GLY A 42 -1.97 13.61 -4.71
C GLY A 42 -1.40 12.52 -5.63
N PRO A 43 -0.19 11.99 -5.35
CA PRO A 43 0.41 10.91 -6.13
C PRO A 43 -0.45 9.65 -6.26
N ILE A 44 -1.25 9.30 -5.25
CA ILE A 44 -2.18 8.15 -5.32
C ILE A 44 -3.33 8.44 -6.30
N ALA A 45 -3.93 9.63 -6.23
CA ALA A 45 -5.09 10.00 -7.05
C ALA A 45 -4.78 10.08 -8.55
N ILE A 46 -3.53 10.38 -8.93
CA ILE A 46 -3.11 10.52 -10.33
C ILE A 46 -2.31 9.33 -10.85
N ALA A 47 -2.26 8.21 -10.13
CA ALA A 47 -1.46 7.06 -10.55
C ALA A 47 -2.07 6.36 -11.78
N ASP A 48 -1.29 6.19 -12.84
CA ASP A 48 -1.70 5.46 -14.06
C ASP A 48 -2.02 3.97 -13.81
N TYR A 49 -1.43 3.41 -12.74
CA TYR A 49 -1.56 2.00 -12.37
C TYR A 49 -1.81 1.88 -10.88
N THR A 50 -2.77 1.02 -10.51
CA THR A 50 -3.11 0.68 -9.13
C THR A 50 -2.98 -0.82 -8.90
N ILE A 51 -2.39 -1.22 -7.77
CA ILE A 51 -2.27 -2.63 -7.38
C ILE A 51 -2.88 -2.82 -5.99
N PRO A 52 -4.05 -3.48 -5.88
CA PRO A 52 -4.57 -3.94 -4.61
C PRO A 52 -3.70 -5.08 -4.04
N ASN A 53 -3.27 -4.94 -2.79
CA ASN A 53 -2.43 -5.88 -2.06
C ASN A 53 -3.20 -6.53 -0.90
N ASP A 54 -4.43 -6.98 -1.17
CA ASP A 54 -5.28 -7.62 -0.16
C ASP A 54 -5.00 -9.13 -0.01
N GLY A 55 -4.35 -9.72 -1.02
CA GLY A 55 -4.02 -11.14 -1.10
C GLY A 55 -2.68 -11.51 -0.45
N PRO A 56 -2.24 -12.76 -0.66
CA PRO A 56 -0.92 -13.23 -0.32
C PRO A 56 0.17 -12.57 -1.19
N GLU A 57 1.43 -12.75 -0.81
CA GLU A 57 2.59 -12.10 -1.45
C GLU A 57 2.71 -12.46 -2.94
N GLU A 58 2.39 -13.69 -3.30
CA GLU A 58 2.47 -14.20 -4.67
C GLU A 58 1.54 -13.41 -5.62
N ASP A 59 0.36 -13.01 -5.14
CA ASP A 59 -0.59 -12.23 -5.94
C ASP A 59 -0.05 -10.84 -6.25
N LEU A 60 0.63 -10.22 -5.28
CA LEU A 60 1.30 -8.93 -5.46
C LEU A 60 2.43 -9.04 -6.48
N LEU A 61 3.29 -10.05 -6.34
CA LEU A 61 4.41 -10.27 -7.26
C LEU A 61 3.92 -10.50 -8.70
N LEU A 62 2.89 -11.34 -8.87
CA LEU A 62 2.27 -11.56 -10.19
C LEU A 62 1.66 -10.29 -10.77
N ALA A 63 1.06 -9.41 -9.95
CA ALA A 63 0.53 -8.13 -10.41
C ALA A 63 1.64 -7.18 -10.88
N VAL A 64 2.77 -7.15 -10.17
CA VAL A 64 3.96 -6.39 -10.56
C VAL A 64 4.54 -6.92 -11.87
N ASP A 65 4.70 -8.23 -12.03
CA ASP A 65 5.23 -8.85 -13.26
C ASP A 65 4.36 -8.52 -14.48
N ARG A 66 3.03 -8.56 -14.32
CA ARG A 66 2.08 -8.15 -15.37
C ARG A 66 2.24 -6.68 -15.76
N LEU A 67 2.45 -5.82 -14.76
CA LEU A 67 2.67 -4.40 -15.01
C LEU A 67 4.00 -4.17 -15.75
N LEU A 68 5.10 -4.79 -15.31
CA LEU A 68 6.40 -4.68 -15.96
C LEU A 68 6.34 -5.14 -17.43
N SER A 69 5.65 -6.27 -17.69
CA SER A 69 5.40 -6.77 -19.04
C SER A 69 4.64 -5.76 -19.92
N THR A 70 3.70 -5.01 -19.32
CA THR A 70 2.93 -3.98 -20.02
C THR A 70 3.78 -2.76 -20.37
N LEU A 71 4.71 -2.39 -19.48
CA LEU A 71 5.60 -1.25 -19.63
C LEU A 71 6.74 -1.50 -20.64
N ARG A 72 6.82 -2.71 -21.23
CA ARG A 72 7.88 -3.12 -22.17
C ARG A 72 9.29 -2.90 -21.61
N VAL A 73 9.43 -3.04 -20.30
CA VAL A 73 10.74 -3.13 -19.66
C VAL A 73 11.13 -4.59 -19.79
N CYS A 74 11.92 -4.89 -20.84
CA CYS A 74 12.51 -6.21 -21.06
C CYS A 74 13.59 -6.52 -20.03
#